data_AF-A0A8S2SY31-F1
#
_entry.id   AF-A0A8S2SY31-F1
#
_cell.length_a   1.000
_cell.length_b   1.000
_cell.length_c   1.000
_cell.angle_alpha   90.00
_cell.angle_beta   90.00
_cell.angle_gamma   90.00
#
_symmetry.space_group_name_H-M   'P 1'
#
loop_
_entity.id
_entity.type
_entity.pdbx_description
1 polymer ?
#
loop_
_entity_poly.entity_id
_entity_poly.type
_entity_poly.pdbx_seq_one_letter_code
_entity_poly.pdbx_strand_id
1 'polypeptide(L)'
;ASGATWQSSGRVSLLHNTVIETHFAKYSKQLYEKLHKEGHDIGFHEIGSIWIAQTPDRLHTLKRQYSAMRALGIDCEILKTEKVVEKIPIINQQ
;
A
#
# COMPACT_ATOMS: atom_id res chain seq x y z
N ALA A 1 2.48 19.37 18.65
CA ALA A 1 3.16 18.06 18.69
C ALA A 1 4.57 18.23 18.11
N SER A 2 5.62 17.74 18.79
CA SER A 2 7.04 17.95 18.36
C SER A 2 7.83 16.64 18.24
N GLY A 3 7.14 15.52 17.96
CA GLY A 3 7.76 14.20 17.83
C GLY A 3 7.73 13.65 16.40
N ALA A 4 8.27 12.45 16.20
CA ALA A 4 8.34 11.76 14.90
C ALA A 4 6.98 11.64 14.20
N THR A 5 5.88 11.52 14.96
CA THR A 5 4.51 11.50 14.43
C THR A 5 4.18 12.76 13.63
N TRP A 6 4.56 13.95 14.14
CA TRP A 6 4.30 15.22 13.47
C TRP A 6 5.11 15.38 12.19
N GLN A 7 6.30 14.78 12.14
CA GLN A 7 7.20 14.82 10.98
C GLN A 7 6.95 13.68 9.99
N SER A 8 6.01 12.78 10.28
CA SER A 8 5.72 11.64 9.42
C SER A 8 4.97 12.06 8.15
N SER A 9 5.20 11.36 7.04
CA SER A 9 4.49 11.60 5.77
C SER A 9 3.08 11.00 5.72
N GLY A 10 2.64 10.31 6.78
CA GLY A 10 1.29 9.76 6.89
C GLY A 10 0.96 8.57 5.97
N ARG A 11 1.96 7.91 5.34
CA ARG A 11 1.69 6.81 4.41
C ARG A 11 1.29 5.52 5.13
N VAL A 12 0.12 4.98 4.78
CA VAL A 12 -0.39 3.68 5.26
C VAL A 12 -0.37 2.68 4.10
N SER A 13 0.49 1.67 4.16
CA SER A 13 0.61 0.60 3.15
C SER A 13 0.14 -0.72 3.76
N LEU A 14 -0.50 -1.59 2.97
CA LEU A 14 -0.89 -2.93 3.43
C LEU A 14 0.20 -3.98 3.15
N LEU A 15 1.03 -3.78 2.14
CA LEU A 15 2.08 -4.73 1.77
C LEU A 15 3.26 -4.61 2.74
N HIS A 16 3.53 -5.69 3.49
CA HIS A 16 4.65 -5.83 4.42
C HIS A 16 5.36 -7.17 4.26
N ASN A 17 6.50 -7.34 4.95
CA ASN A 17 7.29 -8.56 4.87
C ASN A 17 6.69 -9.70 5.69
N THR A 18 6.03 -9.39 6.81
CA THR A 18 5.40 -10.39 7.67
C THR A 18 3.88 -10.29 7.64
N VAL A 19 3.23 -11.41 7.94
CA VAL A 19 1.76 -11.49 8.05
C VAL A 19 1.25 -10.64 9.22
N ILE A 20 2.01 -10.57 10.32
CA ILE A 20 1.63 -9.83 11.53
C ILE A 20 1.59 -8.32 11.23
N GLU A 21 2.64 -7.78 10.58
CA GLU A 21 2.66 -6.37 10.16
C GLU A 21 1.50 -6.05 9.22
N THR A 22 1.22 -6.95 8.28
CA THR A 22 0.10 -6.82 7.34
C THR A 22 -1.24 -6.76 8.08
N HIS A 23 -1.41 -7.56 9.14
CA HIS A 23 -2.61 -7.56 9.97
C HIS A 23 -2.77 -6.23 10.73
N PHE A 24 -1.71 -5.71 11.34
CA PHE A 24 -1.74 -4.41 12.00
C PHE A 24 -2.05 -3.29 11.01
N ALA A 25 -1.44 -3.30 9.83
CA ALA A 25 -1.72 -2.30 8.79
C ALA A 25 -3.18 -2.34 8.32
N LYS A 26 -3.75 -3.54 8.15
CA LYS A 26 -5.16 -3.74 7.80
C LYS A 26 -6.09 -3.17 8.88
N TYR A 27 -5.78 -3.46 10.15
CA TYR A 27 -6.53 -2.91 11.28
C TYR A 27 -6.45 -1.37 11.32
N SER A 28 -5.26 -0.79 11.19
CA SER A 28 -5.08 0.66 11.18
C SER A 28 -5.87 1.32 10.05
N LYS A 29 -5.86 0.75 8.84
CA LYS A 29 -6.67 1.22 7.72
C LYS A 29 -8.16 1.25 8.07
N GLN A 30 -8.70 0.14 8.59
CA GLN A 30 -10.11 0.03 8.98
C GLN A 30 -10.49 1.02 10.09
N LEU A 31 -9.58 1.25 11.04
CA LEU A 31 -9.77 2.25 12.08
C LEU A 31 -9.84 3.67 11.51
N TYR A 32 -8.95 4.04 10.60
CA TYR A 32 -8.99 5.35 9.94
C TYR A 32 -10.26 5.53 9.11
N GLU A 33 -10.69 4.53 8.36
CA GLU A 33 -11.97 4.55 7.64
C GLU A 33 -13.16 4.75 8.58
N LYS A 34 -13.16 4.08 9.75
CA LYS A 34 -14.20 4.21 10.76
C LYS A 34 -14.23 5.63 11.36
N LEU A 35 -13.07 6.16 11.76
CA LEU A 35 -12.97 7.50 12.33
C LEU A 35 -13.44 8.58 11.34
N HIS A 36 -13.10 8.42 10.06
CA HIS A 36 -13.58 9.31 9.02
C HIS A 36 -15.11 9.27 8.89
N LYS A 37 -15.73 8.07 8.95
CA LYS A 37 -17.20 7.90 8.94
C LYS A 37 -17.89 8.47 10.17
N GLU A 38 -17.22 8.48 11.32
CA GLU A 38 -17.72 9.10 12.56
C GLU A 38 -17.68 10.64 12.51
N GLY A 39 -17.14 11.23 11.44
CA GLY A 39 -17.11 12.68 11.24
C GLY A 39 -15.84 13.35 11.74
N HIS A 40 -14.80 12.58 12.11
CA HIS A 40 -13.50 13.15 12.44
C HIS A 40 -12.74 13.53 11.15
N ASP A 41 -12.35 14.79 11.05
CA ASP A 41 -11.45 15.24 9.98
C ASP A 41 -10.02 14.79 10.27
N ILE A 42 -9.66 13.65 9.70
CA ILE A 42 -8.34 13.02 9.85
C ILE A 42 -7.48 13.13 8.59
N GLY A 43 -7.97 13.78 7.53
CA GLY A 43 -7.26 13.89 6.25
C GLY A 43 -6.87 12.56 5.61
N PHE A 44 -7.60 11.47 5.88
CA PHE A 44 -7.30 10.14 5.35
C PHE A 44 -7.80 9.99 3.90
N HIS A 45 -6.88 9.68 2.99
CA HIS A 45 -7.17 9.52 1.56
C HIS A 45 -6.79 8.12 1.09
N GLU A 46 -7.76 7.35 0.62
CA GLU A 46 -7.52 6.02 0.07
C GLU A 46 -7.14 6.11 -1.42
N ILE A 47 -5.85 6.32 -1.70
CA ILE A 47 -5.31 6.44 -3.06
C ILE A 47 -4.65 5.14 -3.59
N GLY A 48 -4.62 4.09 -2.77
CA GLY A 48 -3.93 2.84 -3.06
C GLY A 48 -2.40 2.98 -3.08
N SER A 49 -1.70 1.92 -3.48
CA SER A 49 -0.23 1.95 -3.64
C SER A 49 0.21 1.01 -4.76
N ILE A 50 1.26 1.39 -5.48
CA ILE A 50 1.85 0.58 -6.55
C ILE A 50 3.31 0.28 -6.19
N TRP A 51 3.68 -1.00 -6.28
CA TRP A 51 5.05 -1.46 -6.08
C TRP A 51 5.64 -1.86 -7.43
N ILE A 52 6.77 -1.26 -7.79
CA ILE A 52 7.44 -1.46 -9.08
C ILE A 52 8.61 -2.43 -8.90
N ALA A 53 8.78 -3.35 -9.85
CA ALA A 53 9.95 -4.20 -9.95
C ALA A 53 10.78 -3.79 -11.18
N GLN A 54 12.01 -3.34 -10.95
CA GLN A 54 12.97 -3.03 -12.01
C GLN A 54 13.80 -4.27 -12.44
N THR A 55 13.88 -5.28 -11.57
CA THR A 55 14.64 -6.51 -11.85
C THR A 55 13.74 -7.76 -11.79
N PRO A 56 14.09 -8.84 -12.50
CA PRO A 56 13.35 -10.11 -12.43
C PRO A 56 13.27 -10.68 -11.00
N ASP A 57 14.35 -10.58 -10.23
CA ASP A 57 14.41 -11.00 -8.83
C ASP A 57 13.44 -10.21 -7.94
N ARG A 58 13.34 -8.89 -8.18
CA ARG A 58 12.39 -8.05 -7.46
C ARG A 58 10.96 -8.45 -7.80
N LEU A 59 10.68 -8.74 -9.07
CA LEU A 59 9.37 -9.22 -9.50
C LEU A 59 9.01 -10.56 -8.84
N HIS A 60 9.97 -11.48 -8.74
CA HIS A 60 9.76 -12.76 -8.05
C HIS A 60 9.42 -12.56 -6.57
N THR A 61 10.12 -11.65 -5.89
CA THR A 61 9.84 -11.27 -4.50
C THR A 61 8.43 -10.67 -4.34
N LEU A 62 8.04 -9.76 -5.24
CA LEU A 62 6.71 -9.15 -5.24
C LEU A 62 5.61 -10.19 -5.51
N LYS A 63 5.84 -11.17 -6.39
CA LYS A 63 4.91 -12.28 -6.62
C LYS A 63 4.69 -13.12 -5.37
N ARG A 64 5.73 -13.38 -4.58
CA ARG A 64 5.61 -14.08 -3.29
C ARG A 64 4.76 -13.27 -2.30
N GLN A 65 5.00 -11.96 -2.20
CA GLN A 65 4.23 -11.07 -1.33
C GLN A 65 2.77 -10.97 -1.79
N TYR A 66 2.53 -10.89 -3.10
CA TYR A 66 1.20 -10.92 -3.70
C TYR A 66 0.42 -12.17 -3.28
N SER A 67 1.02 -13.36 -3.37
CA SER A 67 0.38 -14.61 -2.93
C SER A 67 0.00 -14.58 -1.45
N ALA A 68 0.87 -14.04 -0.59
CA ALA A 68 0.58 -13.89 0.84
C ALA A 68 -0.58 -12.91 1.09
N MET A 69 -0.62 -11.79 0.40
CA MET A 69 -1.71 -10.80 0.51
C MET A 69 -3.05 -11.36 0.04
N ARG A 70 -3.05 -12.12 -1.07
CA ARG A 70 -4.25 -12.82 -1.57
C ARG A 70 -4.77 -13.83 -0.55
N ALA A 71 -3.88 -14.57 0.12
CA ALA A 71 -4.27 -15.51 1.17
C ALA A 71 -4.90 -14.79 2.39
N LEU A 72 -4.54 -13.54 2.66
CA LEU A 72 -5.11 -12.70 3.71
C LEU A 72 -6.40 -11.96 3.30
N GLY A 73 -6.89 -12.19 2.08
CA GLY A 73 -8.07 -11.54 1.52
C GLY A 73 -7.90 -10.04 1.32
N ILE A 74 -6.67 -9.57 1.06
CA ILE A 74 -6.40 -8.19 0.67
C ILE A 74 -6.55 -8.09 -0.84
N ASP A 75 -7.29 -7.09 -1.30
CA ASP A 75 -7.42 -6.82 -2.73
C ASP A 75 -6.11 -6.29 -3.31
N CYS A 76 -5.53 -7.04 -4.23
CA CYS A 76 -4.30 -6.70 -4.91
C CYS A 76 -4.29 -7.33 -6.31
N GLU A 77 -3.61 -6.66 -7.25
CA GLU A 77 -3.45 -7.07 -8.65
C GLU A 77 -1.97 -6.97 -9.04
N ILE A 78 -1.50 -7.90 -9.88
CA ILE A 78 -0.23 -7.74 -10.58
C ILE A 78 -0.49 -6.98 -11.88
N LEU A 79 0.03 -5.77 -11.98
CA LEU A 79 -0.10 -4.93 -13.16
C LEU A 79 1.05 -5.16 -14.13
N LYS A 80 0.75 -5.10 -15.43
CA LYS A 80 1.77 -4.97 -16.48
C LYS A 80 2.23 -3.51 -16.61
N THR A 81 3.40 -3.30 -17.18
CA THR A 81 4.03 -1.98 -17.35
C THR A 81 3.10 -0.97 -18.04
N GLU A 82 2.33 -1.40 -19.03
CA GLU A 82 1.44 -0.51 -19.80
C GLU A 82 0.36 0.11 -18.90
N LYS A 83 -0.29 -0.70 -18.05
CA LYS A 83 -1.30 -0.24 -17.09
C LYS A 83 -0.70 0.68 -16.02
N VAL A 84 0.56 0.46 -15.64
CA VAL A 84 1.24 1.30 -14.65
C VAL A 84 1.48 2.70 -15.21
N VAL A 85 1.90 2.80 -16.46
CA VAL A 85 2.14 4.08 -17.15
C VAL A 85 0.84 4.85 -17.37
N GLU A 86 -0.26 4.15 -17.68
CA GLU A 86 -1.59 4.75 -17.76
C GLU A 86 -2.03 5.38 -16.43
N LYS A 87 -1.77 4.69 -15.31
CA LYS A 87 -2.11 5.19 -13.96
C LYS A 87 -1.17 6.29 -13.47
N ILE A 88 0.12 6.21 -13.81
CA ILE A 88 1.16 7.13 -13.35
C ILE A 88 2.03 7.54 -14.54
N PRO A 89 1.64 8.60 -15.27
CA PRO A 89 2.30 9.00 -16.52
C PRO A 89 3.72 9.56 -16.35
N ILE A 90 4.12 9.87 -15.10
CA ILE A 90 5.46 10.37 -14.77
C ILE A 90 6.51 9.26 -14.63
N ILE A 91 6.12 7.98 -14.71
CA ILE A 91 7.05 6.85 -14.57
C ILE A 91 7.87 6.67 -15.84
N ASN A 92 9.19 6.55 -15.69
CA ASN A 92 10.09 6.16 -16.76
C ASN A 92 10.02 4.64 -17.00
N GLN A 93 10.01 4.24 -18.26
CA GLN A 93 9.95 2.83 -18.70
C GLN A 93 11.33 2.23 -18.98
N GLN A 94 12.39 3.05 -18.96
CA GLN A 94 13.77 2.64 -19.26
C GLN A 94 14.49 2.03 -18.06
#